data_AF-A0A401Z3W4-F1
#
_entry.id   AF-A0A401Z3W4-F1
#
_cell.length_a   1.000
_cell.length_b   1.000
_cell.length_c   1.000
_cell.angle_alpha   90.00
_cell.angle_beta   90.00
_cell.angle_gamma   90.00
#
_symmetry.space_group_name_H-M   'P 1'
#
loop_
_entity.id
_entity.type
_entity.pdbx_description
1 polymer ?
#
loop_
_entity_poly.entity_id
_entity_poly.type
_entity_poly.pdbx_seq_one_letter_code
_entity_poly.pdbx_strand_id
1 'polypeptide(L)' 'MVVEVIAMGKSSSGKGGHKGGGGHGRSGGHTPMTSAAASRIQSSSAKNPSSRSAETDFAPRAQSAAASNESGTGGSGRR' A
#
# COMPACT_ATOMS: atom_id res chain seq x y z
N MET A 1 40.82 -4.66 2.19
CA MET A 1 39.90 -4.21 1.14
C MET A 1 38.61 -3.80 1.83
N VAL A 2 38.40 -2.49 2.00
CA VAL A 2 37.18 -1.94 2.58
C VAL A 2 36.10 -1.98 1.50
N VAL A 3 35.05 -2.78 1.71
CA VAL A 3 33.88 -2.77 0.82
C VAL A 3 32.94 -1.71 1.36
N GLU A 4 33.03 -0.51 0.79
CA GLU A 4 32.14 0.60 1.06
C GLU A 4 30.79 0.28 0.39
N VAL A 5 29.83 -0.22 1.17
CA VAL A 5 28.47 -0.46 0.67
C VAL A 5 27.73 0.87 0.67
N ILE A 6 27.84 1.61 -0.42
CA ILE A 6 26.96 2.74 -0.74
C ILE A 6 25.61 2.14 -1.14
N ALA A 7 24.74 1.91 -0.16
CA ALA A 7 23.36 1.52 -0.41
C ALA A 7 22.43 2.73 -0.33
N MET A 8 22.20 3.33 -1.50
CA MET A 8 20.90 3.81 -1.98
C MET A 8 20.06 4.62 -0.96
N GLY A 9 20.28 5.93 -0.93
CA GLY A 9 19.33 6.88 -0.34
C GLY A 9 17.96 6.73 -1.00
N LYS A 10 16.96 6.29 -0.25
CA LYS A 10 15.54 6.46 -0.61
C LYS A 10 15.12 7.90 -0.32
N SER A 11 15.65 8.83 -1.12
CA SER A 11 15.05 10.15 -1.28
C SER A 11 14.05 10.08 -2.43
N SER A 12 12.79 9.88 -2.09
CA SER A 12 11.69 10.33 -2.93
C SER A 12 10.80 11.24 -2.10
N SER A 13 11.22 12.50 -2.01
CA SER A 13 10.35 13.62 -1.72
C SER A 13 9.23 13.67 -2.77
N GLY A 14 8.00 13.40 -2.34
CA GLY A 14 6.81 13.47 -3.17
C GLY A 14 5.60 13.84 -2.32
N LYS A 15 5.53 15.11 -1.93
CA LYS A 15 4.34 15.74 -1.35
C LYS A 15 3.30 15.85 -2.47
N GLY A 16 2.43 14.85 -2.60
CA GLY A 16 1.29 14.84 -3.52
C GLY A 16 0.02 14.50 -2.74
N GLY A 17 -0.70 15.53 -2.30
CA GLY A 17 -1.98 15.34 -1.63
C GLY A 17 -3.02 14.81 -2.61
N HIS A 18 -3.45 13.56 -2.43
CA HIS A 18 -4.65 13.04 -3.09
C HIS A 18 -5.86 13.34 -2.22
N LYS A 19 -6.32 14.60 -2.22
CA LYS A 19 -7.71 14.90 -1.83
C LYS A 19 -8.62 14.49 -3.01
N GLY A 20 -8.86 13.18 -3.16
CA GLY A 20 -10.10 12.69 -3.76
C GLY A 20 -11.06 12.46 -2.59
N GLY A 21 -12.12 13.23 -2.43
CA GLY A 21 -13.27 13.21 -3.35
C GLY A 21 -14.20 12.09 -2.88
N GLY A 22 -15.17 12.43 -2.02
CA GLY A 22 -16.02 11.48 -1.32
C GLY A 22 -16.95 10.66 -2.21
N GLY A 23 -17.46 9.54 -1.68
CA GLY A 23 -18.24 8.61 -2.49
C GLY A 23 -18.75 7.34 -1.79
N HIS A 24 -19.57 7.49 -0.75
CA HIS A 24 -20.82 6.73 -0.55
C HIS A 24 -20.82 5.18 -0.56
N GLY A 25 -20.99 4.59 0.63
CA GLY A 25 -21.76 3.34 0.83
C GLY A 25 -21.15 2.05 0.23
N ARG A 26 -21.36 0.86 0.76
CA ARG A 26 -22.43 0.35 1.59
C ARG A 26 -21.89 -0.85 2.36
N SER A 27 -22.52 -1.14 3.48
CA SER A 27 -22.46 -2.42 4.18
C SER A 27 -22.68 -3.56 3.19
N GLY A 28 -21.59 -4.21 2.78
CA GLY A 28 -21.58 -5.24 1.74
C GLY A 28 -20.34 -6.12 1.87
N GLY A 29 -20.08 -6.68 3.05
CA GLY A 29 -19.11 -7.76 3.26
C GLY A 29 -17.73 -7.56 2.62
N HIS A 30 -17.22 -6.33 2.50
CA HIS A 30 -15.89 -6.10 1.96
C HIS A 30 -14.88 -6.33 3.07
N THR A 31 -14.16 -7.46 3.03
CA THR A 31 -13.02 -7.69 3.91
C THR A 31 -12.00 -6.57 3.67
N PRO A 32 -11.72 -5.72 4.67
CA PRO A 32 -10.76 -4.63 4.49
C PRO A 32 -9.39 -5.22 4.14
N MET A 33 -8.66 -4.54 3.25
CA MET A 33 -7.27 -4.87 2.99
C MET A 33 -6.49 -4.74 4.29
N THR A 34 -5.79 -5.81 4.69
CA THR A 34 -4.97 -5.87 5.91
C THR A 34 -3.49 -5.92 5.55
N SER A 35 -2.63 -5.52 6.48
CA SER A 35 -1.17 -5.61 6.30
C SER A 35 -0.71 -7.04 5.98
N ALA A 36 -1.28 -8.06 6.64
CA ALA A 36 -0.97 -9.46 6.35
C ALA A 36 -1.37 -9.90 4.93
N ALA A 37 -2.49 -9.41 4.40
CA ALA A 37 -2.91 -9.67 3.03
C ALA A 37 -2.00 -8.93 2.03
N ALA A 38 -1.64 -7.68 2.33
CA ALA A 38 -0.75 -6.89 1.49
C ALA A 38 0.68 -7.49 1.42
N SER A 39 1.21 -8.03 2.53
CA SER A 39 2.49 -8.75 2.53
C SER A 39 2.45 -10.04 1.69
N ARG A 40 1.32 -10.77 1.71
CA ARG A 40 1.12 -11.94 0.84
C ARG A 40 1.13 -11.54 -0.64
N ILE A 41 0.46 -10.44 -0.99
CA ILE A 41 0.45 -9.90 -2.35
C ILE A 41 1.87 -9.54 -2.79
N GLN A 42 2.63 -8.83 -1.95
CA GLN A 42 4.03 -8.51 -2.23
C GLN A 42 4.89 -9.77 -2.46
N SER A 43 4.77 -10.77 -1.60
CA SER A 43 5.51 -12.03 -1.75
C SER A 43 5.13 -12.76 -3.04
N SER A 44 3.84 -12.77 -3.40
CA SER A 44 3.35 -13.39 -4.63
C SER A 44 3.85 -12.68 -5.89
N SER A 45 3.80 -11.34 -5.91
CA SER A 45 4.33 -10.54 -7.01
C SER A 45 5.84 -10.73 -7.18
N ALA A 46 6.59 -10.84 -6.08
CA ALA A 46 8.03 -11.09 -6.14
C ALA A 46 8.37 -12.50 -6.67
N LYS A 47 7.54 -13.50 -6.37
CA LYS A 47 7.71 -14.88 -6.86
C LYS A 47 7.32 -15.03 -8.33
N ASN A 48 6.33 -14.27 -8.79
CA ASN A 48 5.81 -14.33 -10.16
C ASN A 48 5.78 -12.92 -10.77
N PRO A 49 6.92 -12.45 -11.30
CA PRO A 49 7.03 -11.10 -11.83
C PRO A 49 6.17 -10.87 -13.08
N SER A 50 5.84 -11.92 -13.84
CA SER A 50 4.94 -11.84 -15.01
C SER A 50 3.44 -11.86 -14.65
N SER A 51 3.10 -11.96 -13.36
CA SER A 51 1.71 -11.93 -12.93
C SER A 51 1.11 -10.53 -13.07
N ARG A 52 -0.18 -10.42 -13.38
CA ARG A 52 -0.86 -9.11 -13.48
C ARG A 52 -0.64 -8.22 -12.27
N SER A 53 -0.60 -8.78 -11.06
CA SER A 53 -0.38 -8.01 -9.83
C SER A 53 1.05 -7.47 -9.67
N ALA A 54 2.03 -8.07 -10.34
CA ALA A 54 3.39 -7.55 -10.41
C ALA A 54 3.51 -6.47 -11.49
N GLU A 55 2.81 -6.64 -12.62
CA GLU A 55 2.81 -5.70 -13.75
C GLU A 55 2.02 -4.41 -13.51
N THR A 56 0.98 -4.43 -12.66
CA THR A 56 0.03 -3.31 -12.51
C THR A 56 0.17 -2.51 -11.21
N ASP A 57 1.34 -2.50 -10.56
CA ASP A 57 1.56 -1.82 -9.28
C ASP A 57 0.54 -2.18 -8.19
N PHE A 58 0.02 -3.41 -8.22
CA PHE A 58 -1.02 -3.84 -7.29
C PHE A 58 -0.49 -3.94 -5.85
N ALA A 59 0.76 -4.39 -5.69
CA ALA A 59 1.43 -4.49 -4.40
C ALA A 59 1.50 -3.16 -3.64
N PRO A 60 2.02 -2.04 -4.21
CA PRO A 60 2.02 -0.75 -3.52
C PRO A 60 0.60 -0.22 -3.26
N ARG A 61 -0.37 -0.47 -4.15
CA ARG A 61 -1.78 -0.11 -3.91
C ARG A 61 -2.40 -0.88 -2.74
N ALA A 62 -2.10 -2.17 -2.62
CA ALA A 62 -2.56 -2.99 -1.50
C ALA A 62 -1.97 -2.52 -0.17
N GLN A 63 -0.69 -2.14 -0.15
CA GLN A 63 -0.03 -1.56 1.01
C GLN A 63 -0.67 -0.22 1.42
N SER A 64 -0.91 0.67 0.45
CA SER A 64 -1.59 1.94 0.72
C SER A 64 -3.00 1.71 1.27
N ALA A 65 -3.75 0.74 0.72
CA ALA A 65 -5.08 0.40 1.22
C ALA A 65 -5.04 -0.17 2.65
N ALA A 66 -4.06 -1.02 2.96
CA ALA A 66 -3.85 -1.52 4.31
C ALA A 66 -3.56 -0.37 5.30
N ALA A 67 -2.63 0.52 4.96
CA ALA A 67 -2.32 1.70 5.78
C ALA A 67 -3.52 2.65 5.95
N SER A 68 -4.32 2.85 4.89
CA SER A 68 -5.57 3.62 4.95
C SER A 68 -6.63 2.96 5.83
N ASN A 69 -6.71 1.63 5.86
CA ASN A 69 -7.66 0.92 6.71
C ASN A 69 -7.20 0.91 8.18
N GLU A 70 -5.90 0.79 8.44
CA GLU A 70 -5.34 0.92 9.78
C GLU A 70 -5.56 2.32 10.34
N SER A 71 -5.31 3.37 9.54
CA SER A 71 -5.55 4.75 9.92
C SER A 71 -7.05 5.13 9.97
N GLY A 72 -7.88 4.51 9.13
CA GLY A 72 -9.33 4.70 9.10
C GLY A 72 -10.07 4.03 10.25
N THR A 73 -9.50 2.95 10.82
CA THR A 73 -10.06 2.26 12.00
C THR A 73 -9.87 3.07 13.30
N GLY A 74 -8.97 4.07 13.31
CA GLY A 74 -8.82 5.07 14.38
C GLY A 74 -9.31 6.48 14.03
N GLY A 75 -9.87 6.66 12.82
CA GLY A 75 -10.15 7.97 12.22
C GLY A 75 -11.60 8.40 12.27
N SER A 76 -12.41 7.96 13.24
CA SER A 76 -13.67 8.63 13.58
C SER A 76 -13.40 9.88 14.44
N GLY A 77 -12.50 10.74 13.97
CA GLY A 77 -12.20 12.05 14.53
C GLY A 77 -12.88 13.14 13.73
N ARG A 78 -14.23 13.11 13.66
CA ARG A 78 -14.99 14.34 13.43
C ARG A 78 -14.94 15.12 14.74
N ARG A 79 -14.04 16.10 14.86
CA ARG A 79 -14.27 17.41 15.52
C ARG A 79 -13.29 18.42 14.95
#